data_AF-A0A6A6CB07-F1
#
_entry.id   AF-A0A6A6CB07-F1
#
_cell.length_a   1.000
_cell.length_b   1.000
_cell.length_c   1.000
_cell.angle_alpha   90.00
_cell.angle_beta   90.00
_cell.angle_gamma   90.00
#
_symmetry.space_group_name_H-M   'P 1'
#
loop_
_entity.id
_entity.type
_entity.pdbx_description
1 polymer ?
#
loop_
_entity_poly.entity_id
_entity_poly.type
_entity_poly.pdbx_seq_one_letter_code
_entity_poly.pdbx_strand_id
1 'polypeptide(L)'
;MEPRLLNTTTLTFELPLQIHQEEAASEHSSKRPYVILSHCWASNNDHEVKYDDIISGWKRQKPGFPKVEGTARQARKEGLDWIWIDTCCIDKRSSAETTEAINSMYRWYEEADRCYVYLQDVGPGSDISFRQSRWFKRGWTLQELIAPAVVEFFDSEWTHLGSKETRANEISECTGIHVEVLLDRKIKEYSIAQKMSWAADRETTKSEDRAYCLLGLFNINMVPIYGEGERAFIRLQEELIRNSDDHTIFAWSMDPTKYRLSGLLAPSHRHFKDCSSAKALNRWKGQCHMEFHPRPSRSPGTRWHLAVEVRPSP
;
A
#
# COMPACT_ATOMS: atom_id res chain seq x y z
N MET A 1 -5.79 6.27 -15.41
CA MET A 1 -4.90 5.70 -16.42
C MET A 1 -5.02 4.18 -16.35
N GLU A 2 -5.14 3.49 -17.47
CA GLU A 2 -5.03 2.03 -17.50
C GLU A 2 -3.56 1.60 -17.34
N PRO A 3 -3.28 0.50 -16.63
CA PRO A 3 -1.90 0.04 -16.46
C PRO A 3 -1.33 -0.46 -17.80
N ARG A 4 -0.06 -0.15 -18.08
CA ARG A 4 0.69 -0.78 -19.18
C ARG A 4 1.00 -2.24 -18.82
N LEU A 5 0.63 -3.18 -19.67
CA LEU A 5 0.77 -4.62 -19.39
C LEU A 5 1.81 -5.29 -20.32
N LEU A 6 2.45 -6.34 -19.82
CA LEU A 6 3.31 -7.24 -20.59
C LEU A 6 2.55 -8.50 -20.96
N ASN A 7 2.65 -8.91 -22.22
CA ASN A 7 2.15 -10.21 -22.65
C ASN A 7 3.02 -11.33 -22.06
N THR A 8 2.41 -12.38 -21.52
CA THR A 8 3.14 -13.46 -20.82
C THR A 8 3.94 -14.38 -21.73
N THR A 9 3.65 -14.38 -23.03
CA THR A 9 4.34 -15.21 -24.03
C THR A 9 5.47 -14.45 -24.67
N THR A 10 5.20 -13.26 -25.20
CA THR A 10 6.22 -12.44 -25.89
C THR A 10 7.11 -11.70 -24.90
N LEU A 11 6.61 -11.44 -23.69
CA LEU A 11 7.19 -10.52 -22.73
C LEU A 11 7.42 -9.14 -23.37
N THR A 12 6.49 -8.64 -24.18
CA THR A 12 6.60 -7.29 -24.73
C THR A 12 5.37 -6.47 -24.39
N PHE A 13 5.51 -5.14 -24.43
CA PHE A 13 4.35 -4.27 -24.45
C PHE A 13 3.67 -4.44 -25.79
N GLU A 14 2.48 -5.02 -25.78
CA GLU A 14 1.66 -5.09 -26.97
C GLU A 14 0.73 -3.87 -26.95
N LEU A 15 0.81 -3.07 -28.01
CA LEU A 15 -0.18 -2.02 -28.22
C LEU A 15 -1.56 -2.68 -28.28
N PRO A 16 -2.61 -2.04 -27.78
CA PRO A 16 -3.95 -2.51 -28.08
C PRO A 16 -4.05 -2.66 -29.59
N LEU A 17 -4.39 -3.86 -30.08
CA LEU A 17 -4.75 -4.06 -31.48
C LEU A 17 -5.68 -2.90 -31.82
N GLN A 18 -5.29 -2.09 -32.81
CA GLN A 18 -6.21 -1.14 -33.42
C GLN A 18 -7.31 -2.00 -34.01
N ILE A 19 -8.37 -2.23 -33.24
CA ILE A 19 -9.60 -2.80 -33.76
C ILE A 19 -10.01 -1.83 -34.86
N HIS A 20 -9.93 -2.30 -36.11
CA HIS A 20 -10.42 -1.54 -37.24
C HIS A 20 -11.81 -1.02 -36.88
N GLN A 21 -11.95 0.30 -36.88
CA GLN A 21 -13.20 0.99 -36.66
C GLN A 21 -14.16 0.57 -37.76
N GLU A 22 -14.99 -0.44 -37.49
CA GLU A 22 -16.24 -0.72 -38.18
C GLU A 22 -16.90 -1.89 -37.43
N GLU A 23 -17.52 -1.56 -36.29
CA GLU A 23 -18.88 -2.02 -35.94
C GLU A 23 -19.23 -1.60 -34.49
N ALA A 24 -20.20 -0.68 -34.43
CA ALA A 24 -21.18 -0.42 -33.38
C ALA A 24 -20.83 -0.76 -31.91
N ALA A 25 -20.66 0.32 -31.13
CA ALA A 25 -21.25 0.52 -29.81
C ALA A 25 -21.55 -0.74 -28.96
N SER A 26 -20.54 -1.17 -28.20
CA SER A 26 -20.77 -1.54 -26.80
C SER A 26 -19.70 -0.87 -25.96
N GLU A 27 -20.11 0.08 -25.11
CA GLU A 27 -19.29 0.63 -24.03
C GLU A 27 -19.11 -0.45 -22.94
N HIS A 28 -18.37 -1.49 -23.27
CA HIS A 28 -17.67 -2.33 -22.31
C HIS A 28 -16.23 -2.35 -22.78
N SER A 29 -15.40 -1.45 -22.22
CA SER A 29 -13.96 -1.69 -22.20
C SER A 29 -13.80 -3.08 -21.58
N SER A 30 -13.49 -4.09 -22.40
CA SER A 30 -13.26 -5.44 -21.91
C SER A 30 -11.98 -5.37 -21.09
N LYS A 31 -12.13 -5.14 -19.80
CA LYS A 31 -11.03 -5.02 -18.86
C LYS A 31 -10.17 -6.27 -19.00
N ARG A 32 -8.95 -6.11 -19.49
CA ARG A 32 -8.03 -7.24 -19.72
C ARG A 32 -7.68 -7.81 -18.35
N PRO A 33 -7.98 -9.08 -18.05
CA PRO A 33 -7.54 -9.68 -16.79
C PRO A 33 -6.02 -9.78 -16.82
N TYR A 34 -5.37 -9.42 -15.72
CA TYR A 34 -3.93 -9.46 -15.58
C TYR A 34 -3.52 -9.91 -14.18
N VAL A 35 -2.33 -10.49 -14.10
CA VAL A 35 -1.63 -10.73 -12.84
C VAL A 35 -0.78 -9.52 -12.50
N ILE A 36 -0.77 -9.12 -11.23
CA ILE A 36 0.12 -8.07 -10.73
C ILE A 36 1.19 -8.66 -9.81
N LEU A 37 2.47 -8.35 -10.07
CA LEU A 37 3.57 -8.82 -9.22
C LEU A 37 3.83 -7.83 -8.09
N SER A 38 3.70 -8.30 -6.86
CA SER A 38 4.25 -7.66 -5.67
C SER A 38 5.57 -8.31 -5.29
N HIS A 39 6.62 -7.51 -5.10
CA HIS A 39 7.94 -8.02 -4.76
C HIS A 39 8.79 -6.97 -4.07
N CYS A 40 9.83 -7.43 -3.37
CA CYS A 40 10.87 -6.52 -2.91
C CYS A 40 11.91 -6.31 -4.00
N TRP A 41 12.17 -5.06 -4.34
CA TRP A 41 13.25 -4.71 -5.25
C TRP A 41 14.60 -5.19 -4.69
N ALA A 42 15.53 -5.56 -5.57
CA ALA A 42 16.89 -5.86 -5.22
C ALA A 42 17.58 -4.67 -4.55
N SER A 43 18.53 -4.93 -3.65
CA SER A 43 19.30 -3.87 -2.97
C SER A 43 20.05 -2.98 -3.96
N ASN A 44 20.52 -3.56 -5.07
CA ASN A 44 21.01 -2.82 -6.22
C ASN A 44 19.89 -2.68 -7.26
N ASN A 45 19.39 -1.46 -7.45
CA ASN A 45 18.31 -1.18 -8.39
C ASN A 45 18.68 -1.48 -9.85
N ASP A 46 19.96 -1.59 -10.19
CA ASP A 46 20.38 -1.97 -11.54
C ASP A 46 20.19 -3.45 -11.85
N HIS A 47 19.99 -4.26 -10.81
CA HIS A 47 19.63 -5.67 -10.97
C HIS A 47 18.17 -5.85 -11.41
N GLU A 48 17.30 -4.89 -11.14
CA GLU A 48 15.91 -4.94 -11.57
C GLU A 48 15.77 -4.69 -13.08
N VAL A 49 14.79 -5.37 -13.68
CA VAL A 49 14.37 -5.10 -15.07
C VAL A 49 13.57 -3.81 -15.07
N LYS A 50 14.00 -2.82 -15.86
CA LYS A 50 13.36 -1.51 -15.98
C LYS A 50 12.63 -1.41 -17.32
N TYR A 51 11.74 -0.42 -17.44
CA TYR A 51 11.01 -0.15 -18.68
C TYR A 51 11.91 -0.10 -19.92
N ASP A 52 13.04 0.61 -19.79
CA ASP A 52 14.02 0.78 -20.86
C ASP A 52 14.68 -0.53 -21.32
N ASP A 53 14.82 -1.51 -20.42
CA ASP A 53 15.40 -2.82 -20.76
C ASP A 53 14.45 -3.68 -21.60
N ILE A 54 13.17 -3.34 -21.65
CA ILE A 54 12.17 -4.03 -22.49
C ILE A 54 12.12 -3.38 -23.87
N ILE A 55 12.04 -2.04 -23.93
CA ILE A 55 11.92 -1.31 -25.20
C ILE A 55 13.22 -1.30 -26.02
N SER A 56 14.39 -1.39 -25.38
CA SER A 56 15.70 -1.38 -26.05
C SER A 56 16.22 -2.77 -26.43
N GLY A 57 15.38 -3.80 -26.31
CA GLY A 57 15.76 -5.21 -26.47
C GLY A 57 16.11 -5.86 -25.13
N TRP A 58 15.44 -6.98 -24.85
CA TRP A 58 15.48 -7.68 -23.57
C TRP A 58 16.90 -7.91 -23.01
N LYS A 59 17.17 -7.36 -21.82
CA LYS A 59 18.34 -7.75 -21.00
C LYS A 59 18.03 -8.94 -20.10
N ARG A 60 17.82 -10.12 -20.71
CA ARG A 60 17.47 -11.36 -19.99
C ARG A 60 18.55 -11.82 -18.98
N GLN A 61 19.77 -11.30 -19.09
CA GLN A 61 20.86 -11.61 -18.17
C GLN A 61 20.78 -10.86 -16.84
N LYS A 62 19.83 -9.92 -16.66
CA LYS A 62 19.69 -9.19 -15.41
C LYS A 62 19.25 -10.11 -14.26
N PRO A 63 19.81 -9.95 -13.04
CA PRO A 63 19.42 -10.79 -11.90
C PRO A 63 17.94 -10.71 -11.52
N GLY A 64 17.23 -9.62 -11.86
CA GLY A 64 15.78 -9.48 -11.65
C GLY A 64 14.92 -10.16 -12.73
N PHE A 65 15.49 -10.56 -13.87
CA PHE A 65 14.74 -11.18 -14.97
C PHE A 65 13.98 -12.47 -14.57
N PRO A 66 14.54 -13.37 -13.73
CA PRO A 66 13.81 -14.56 -13.26
C PRO A 66 12.47 -14.25 -12.57
N LYS A 67 12.33 -13.07 -11.96
CA LYS A 67 11.04 -12.64 -11.35
C LYS A 67 9.99 -12.40 -12.43
N VAL A 68 10.38 -11.75 -13.52
CA VAL A 68 9.50 -11.47 -14.66
C VAL A 68 9.07 -12.76 -15.34
N GLU A 69 10.04 -13.62 -15.65
CA GLU A 69 9.79 -14.91 -16.30
C GLU A 69 8.93 -15.83 -15.42
N GLY A 70 9.22 -15.90 -14.13
CA GLY A 70 8.44 -16.69 -13.17
C GLY A 70 7.00 -16.21 -13.04
N THR A 71 6.78 -14.89 -12.99
CA THR A 71 5.44 -14.29 -12.99
C THR A 71 4.68 -14.67 -14.26
N ALA A 72 5.30 -14.48 -15.43
CA ALA A 72 4.68 -14.82 -16.71
C ALA A 72 4.37 -16.31 -16.84
N ARG A 73 5.28 -17.17 -16.37
CA ARG A 73 5.10 -18.62 -16.36
C ARG A 73 3.93 -19.02 -15.47
N GLN A 74 3.80 -18.43 -14.28
CA GLN A 74 2.70 -18.74 -13.37
C GLN A 74 1.37 -18.21 -13.89
N ALA A 75 1.35 -17.00 -14.47
CA ALA A 75 0.16 -16.43 -15.11
C ALA A 75 -0.36 -17.32 -16.25
N ARG A 76 0.52 -17.83 -17.13
CA ARG A 76 0.13 -18.73 -18.22
C ARG A 76 -0.47 -20.05 -17.76
N LYS A 77 0.01 -20.62 -16.65
CA LYS A 77 -0.58 -21.85 -16.08
C LYS A 77 -2.05 -21.65 -15.70
N GLU A 78 -2.43 -20.42 -15.38
CA GLU A 78 -3.79 -20.04 -14.97
C GLU A 78 -4.59 -19.40 -16.12
N GLY A 79 -4.06 -19.44 -17.36
CA GLY A 79 -4.73 -18.91 -18.55
C GLY A 79 -4.76 -17.38 -18.64
N LEU A 80 -3.86 -16.69 -17.92
CA LEU A 80 -3.75 -15.24 -17.96
C LEU A 80 -2.62 -14.80 -18.91
N ASP A 81 -2.98 -13.97 -19.87
CA ASP A 81 -2.07 -13.50 -20.93
C ASP A 81 -1.29 -12.25 -20.56
N TRP A 82 -1.67 -11.57 -19.47
CA TRP A 82 -1.13 -10.25 -19.13
C TRP A 82 -0.57 -10.20 -17.72
N ILE A 83 0.58 -9.54 -17.57
CA ILE A 83 1.19 -9.26 -16.28
C ILE A 83 1.54 -7.78 -16.15
N TRP A 84 1.55 -7.31 -14.90
CA TRP A 84 2.04 -5.99 -14.53
C TRP A 84 3.11 -6.11 -13.46
N ILE A 85 4.19 -5.35 -13.61
CA ILE A 85 5.30 -5.28 -12.66
C ILE A 85 5.78 -3.83 -12.60
N ASP A 86 5.78 -3.22 -11.42
CA ASP A 86 6.08 -1.79 -11.22
C ASP A 86 7.48 -1.35 -11.70
N THR A 87 8.46 -2.25 -11.66
CA THR A 87 9.84 -1.98 -12.08
C THR A 87 9.95 -1.73 -13.59
N CYS A 88 9.19 -2.48 -14.39
CA CYS A 88 9.30 -2.43 -15.85
C CYS A 88 8.05 -1.91 -16.56
N CYS A 89 6.86 -1.96 -15.96
CA CYS A 89 5.63 -1.48 -16.59
C CYS A 89 5.41 0.03 -16.45
N ILE A 90 6.11 0.70 -15.53
CA ILE A 90 6.06 2.16 -15.34
C ILE A 90 7.32 2.78 -15.97
N ASP A 91 7.15 3.75 -16.87
CA ASP A 91 8.26 4.59 -17.35
C ASP A 91 8.60 5.65 -16.31
N LYS A 92 9.51 5.27 -15.40
CA LYS A 92 10.01 6.14 -14.32
C LYS A 92 10.83 7.34 -14.80
N ARG A 93 11.09 7.47 -16.12
CA ARG A 93 11.71 8.67 -16.72
C ARG A 93 10.67 9.78 -16.95
N SER A 94 9.41 9.39 -17.11
CA SER A 94 8.28 10.33 -17.19
C SER A 94 7.78 10.65 -15.78
N SER A 95 8.04 11.87 -15.32
CA SER A 95 7.54 12.35 -14.03
C SER A 95 6.01 12.39 -13.97
N ALA A 96 5.36 12.68 -15.10
CA ALA A 96 3.91 12.62 -15.26
C ALA A 96 3.40 11.19 -15.05
N GLU A 97 3.97 10.21 -15.76
CA GLU A 97 3.59 8.80 -15.62
C GLU A 97 3.86 8.28 -14.21
N THR A 98 4.99 8.65 -13.61
CA THR A 98 5.32 8.25 -12.23
C THR A 98 4.30 8.80 -11.23
N THR A 99 3.89 10.06 -11.40
CA THR A 99 2.87 10.70 -10.56
C THR A 99 1.52 10.02 -10.72
N GLU A 100 1.10 9.76 -11.95
CA GLU A 100 -0.14 9.05 -12.26
C GLU A 100 -0.12 7.63 -11.70
N ALA A 101 1.01 6.92 -11.82
CA ALA A 101 1.19 5.59 -11.29
C ALA A 101 1.08 5.56 -9.77
N ILE A 102 1.77 6.45 -9.05
CA ILE A 102 1.69 6.53 -7.58
C ILE A 102 0.24 6.71 -7.10
N ASN A 103 -0.55 7.55 -7.77
CA ASN A 103 -1.96 7.77 -7.43
C ASN A 103 -2.89 6.65 -7.94
N SER A 104 -2.45 5.80 -8.87
CA SER A 104 -3.26 4.71 -9.47
C SER A 104 -2.92 3.32 -8.95
N MET A 105 -1.76 3.13 -8.31
CA MET A 105 -1.24 1.80 -7.93
C MET A 105 -2.24 0.98 -7.11
N TYR A 106 -2.85 1.56 -6.07
CA TYR A 106 -3.83 0.83 -5.25
C TYR A 106 -4.98 0.30 -6.10
N ARG A 107 -5.52 1.13 -7.00
CA ARG A 107 -6.57 0.73 -7.93
C ARG A 107 -6.08 -0.37 -8.86
N TRP A 108 -4.86 -0.29 -9.39
CA TRP A 108 -4.30 -1.35 -10.23
C TRP A 108 -4.11 -2.67 -9.48
N TYR A 109 -3.80 -2.64 -8.18
CA TYR A 109 -3.78 -3.84 -7.35
C TYR A 109 -5.19 -4.38 -7.06
N GLU A 110 -6.13 -3.49 -6.73
CA GLU A 110 -7.55 -3.85 -6.51
C GLU A 110 -8.21 -4.45 -7.76
N GLU A 111 -7.83 -3.95 -8.93
CA GLU A 111 -8.40 -4.31 -10.21
C GLU A 111 -7.75 -5.53 -10.88
N ALA A 112 -6.59 -5.97 -10.39
CA ALA A 112 -5.91 -7.15 -10.89
C ALA A 112 -6.73 -8.41 -10.63
N ASP A 113 -6.65 -9.39 -11.53
CA ASP A 113 -7.30 -10.69 -11.34
C ASP A 113 -6.65 -11.42 -10.16
N ARG A 114 -5.31 -11.39 -10.12
CA ARG A 114 -4.49 -12.00 -9.07
C ARG A 114 -3.27 -11.15 -8.77
N CYS A 115 -2.88 -11.11 -7.50
CA CYS A 115 -1.57 -10.60 -7.10
C CYS A 115 -0.65 -11.76 -6.72
N TYR A 116 0.49 -11.88 -7.40
CA TYR A 116 1.54 -12.80 -6.98
C TYR A 116 2.54 -12.07 -6.11
N VAL A 117 2.80 -12.62 -4.93
CA VAL A 117 3.81 -12.11 -4.01
C VAL A 117 5.03 -13.01 -4.10
N TYR A 118 6.13 -12.47 -4.61
CA TYR A 118 7.41 -13.19 -4.70
C TYR A 118 8.31 -12.86 -3.50
N LEU A 119 8.46 -13.83 -2.60
CA LEU A 119 9.27 -13.74 -1.39
C LEU A 119 10.69 -14.24 -1.67
N GLN A 120 11.53 -13.36 -2.21
CA GLN A 120 12.91 -13.68 -2.59
C GLN A 120 13.78 -14.19 -1.42
N ASP A 121 13.44 -13.84 -0.18
CA ASP A 121 14.17 -14.23 1.02
C ASP A 121 13.65 -15.51 1.68
N VAL A 122 12.57 -16.11 1.17
CA VAL A 122 12.00 -17.38 1.66
C VAL A 122 12.31 -18.50 0.65
N GLY A 123 12.54 -19.71 1.11
CA GLY A 123 12.74 -20.89 0.24
C GLY A 123 13.89 -21.80 0.69
N PRO A 124 14.25 -22.81 -0.11
CA PRO A 124 15.29 -23.77 0.23
C PRO A 124 16.63 -23.09 0.53
N GLY A 125 17.22 -23.42 1.69
CA GLY A 125 18.49 -22.86 2.15
C GLY A 125 18.39 -21.49 2.82
N SER A 126 17.19 -20.94 3.02
CA SER A 126 16.96 -19.75 3.84
C SER A 126 16.46 -20.13 5.24
N ASP A 127 17.00 -19.49 6.28
CA ASP A 127 16.48 -19.57 7.65
C ASP A 127 15.29 -18.63 7.89
N ILE A 128 14.90 -17.83 6.89
CA ILE A 128 13.81 -16.87 6.98
C ILE A 128 12.48 -17.56 6.71
N SER A 129 11.64 -17.63 7.74
CA SER A 129 10.26 -18.09 7.59
C SER A 129 9.39 -17.07 6.85
N PHE A 130 8.22 -17.51 6.38
CA PHE A 130 7.20 -16.65 5.76
C PHE A 130 6.96 -15.35 6.54
N ARG A 131 6.70 -15.46 7.86
CA ARG A 131 6.40 -14.32 8.75
C ARG A 131 7.54 -13.32 8.88
N GLN A 132 8.77 -13.78 8.67
CA GLN A 132 9.99 -12.99 8.82
C GLN A 132 10.44 -12.35 7.51
N SER A 133 9.75 -12.64 6.40
CA SER A 133 10.10 -12.03 5.12
C SER A 133 10.09 -10.50 5.22
N ARG A 134 11.15 -9.89 4.68
CA ARG A 134 11.29 -8.44 4.52
C ARG A 134 10.11 -7.82 3.77
N TRP A 135 9.37 -8.61 2.98
CA TRP A 135 8.19 -8.15 2.26
C TRP A 135 7.14 -7.57 3.19
N PHE A 136 6.89 -8.16 4.37
CA PHE A 136 5.95 -7.63 5.36
C PHE A 136 6.41 -6.33 6.02
N LYS A 137 7.69 -5.97 5.85
CA LYS A 137 8.30 -4.75 6.40
C LYS A 137 8.48 -3.65 5.35
N ARG A 138 8.12 -3.84 4.08
CA ARG A 138 8.21 -2.78 3.06
C ARG A 138 6.96 -1.90 3.08
N GLY A 139 7.12 -0.59 2.91
CA GLY A 139 6.00 0.37 2.92
C GLY A 139 4.95 0.05 1.84
N TRP A 140 5.39 0.02 0.58
CA TRP A 140 4.53 -0.21 -0.59
C TRP A 140 3.71 -1.50 -0.51
N THR A 141 4.27 -2.58 0.05
CA THR A 141 3.60 -3.89 0.09
C THR A 141 2.35 -3.93 0.98
N LEU A 142 2.08 -2.88 1.78
CA LEU A 142 0.83 -2.78 2.56
C LEU A 142 -0.39 -2.71 1.67
N GLN A 143 -0.38 -1.79 0.69
CA GLN A 143 -1.49 -1.69 -0.26
C GLN A 143 -1.51 -2.88 -1.23
N GLU A 144 -0.34 -3.44 -1.56
CA GLU A 144 -0.23 -4.63 -2.43
C GLU A 144 -0.82 -5.87 -1.78
N LEU A 145 -0.84 -5.94 -0.43
CA LEU A 145 -1.52 -6.99 0.33
C LEU A 145 -3.03 -6.76 0.43
N ILE A 146 -3.43 -5.52 0.74
CA ILE A 146 -4.81 -5.19 1.12
C ILE A 146 -5.71 -5.02 -0.11
N ALA A 147 -5.24 -4.34 -1.16
CA ALA A 147 -6.07 -3.95 -2.29
C ALA A 147 -6.58 -5.14 -3.14
N PRO A 148 -5.74 -6.10 -3.55
CA PRO A 148 -6.20 -7.19 -4.42
C PRO A 148 -7.20 -8.11 -3.72
N ALA A 149 -8.16 -8.66 -4.46
CA ALA A 149 -9.04 -9.70 -3.92
C ALA A 149 -8.27 -11.00 -3.67
N VAL A 150 -7.48 -11.44 -4.65
CA VAL A 150 -6.70 -12.67 -4.61
C VAL A 150 -5.22 -12.36 -4.50
N VAL A 151 -4.54 -12.93 -3.50
CA VAL A 151 -3.10 -12.80 -3.31
C VAL A 151 -2.52 -14.20 -3.08
N GLU A 152 -1.55 -14.59 -3.90
CA GLU A 152 -0.87 -15.88 -3.85
C GLU A 152 0.61 -15.67 -3.54
N PHE A 153 1.13 -16.38 -2.54
CA PHE A 153 2.50 -16.25 -2.09
C PHE A 153 3.39 -17.34 -2.69
N PHE A 154 4.57 -16.94 -3.16
CA PHE A 154 5.58 -17.82 -3.73
C PHE A 154 6.94 -17.56 -3.07
N ASP A 155 7.72 -18.61 -2.88
CA ASP A 155 9.09 -18.51 -2.40
C ASP A 155 10.07 -18.14 -3.53
N SER A 156 11.36 -18.10 -3.22
CA SER A 156 12.43 -17.76 -4.16
C SER A 156 12.56 -18.72 -5.35
N GLU A 157 12.06 -19.96 -5.24
CA GLU A 157 12.04 -20.97 -6.30
C GLU A 157 10.70 -21.04 -7.05
N TRP A 158 9.76 -20.13 -6.75
CA TRP A 158 8.37 -20.15 -7.25
C TRP A 158 7.54 -21.34 -6.75
N THR A 159 7.88 -21.89 -5.59
CA THR A 159 7.02 -22.84 -4.88
C THR A 159 5.88 -22.09 -4.23
N HIS A 160 4.64 -22.56 -4.43
CA HIS A 160 3.46 -21.95 -3.84
C HIS A 160 3.46 -22.17 -2.33
N LEU A 161 3.36 -21.08 -1.57
CA LEU A 161 3.32 -21.09 -0.12
C LEU A 161 1.88 -21.04 0.39
N GLY A 162 0.90 -20.68 -0.42
CA GLY A 162 -0.49 -20.48 0.00
C GLY A 162 -1.01 -19.10 -0.37
N SER A 163 -2.27 -18.83 -0.07
CA SER A 163 -2.96 -17.58 -0.38
C SER A 163 -3.16 -16.68 0.85
N LYS A 164 -3.50 -15.41 0.62
CA LYS A 164 -3.91 -14.47 1.69
C LYS A 164 -5.08 -15.02 2.51
N GLU A 165 -6.00 -15.75 1.88
CA GLU A 165 -7.11 -16.40 2.56
C GLU A 165 -6.61 -17.52 3.50
N THR A 166 -5.84 -18.47 2.97
CA THR A 166 -5.35 -19.62 3.75
C THR A 166 -4.38 -19.23 4.87
N ARG A 167 -3.70 -18.09 4.74
CA ARG A 167 -2.71 -17.58 5.71
C ARG A 167 -3.18 -16.35 6.49
N ALA A 168 -4.47 -16.01 6.47
CA ALA A 168 -4.96 -14.75 7.04
C ALA A 168 -4.58 -14.54 8.52
N ASN A 169 -4.67 -15.58 9.35
CA ASN A 169 -4.28 -15.50 10.77
C ASN A 169 -2.78 -15.22 10.94
N GLU A 170 -1.94 -15.92 10.18
CA GLU A 170 -0.49 -15.74 10.22
C GLU A 170 -0.06 -14.34 9.74
N ILE A 171 -0.72 -13.83 8.68
CA ILE A 171 -0.49 -12.47 8.17
C ILE A 171 -0.96 -11.45 9.21
N SER A 172 -2.12 -11.68 9.85
CA SER A 172 -2.65 -10.81 10.89
C SER A 172 -1.69 -10.68 12.06
N GLU A 173 -1.14 -11.80 12.53
CA GLU A 173 -0.17 -11.85 13.64
C GLU A 173 1.12 -11.07 13.34
N CYS A 174 1.66 -11.16 12.11
CA CYS A 174 2.94 -10.50 11.80
C CYS A 174 2.79 -9.03 11.32
N THR A 175 1.59 -8.60 10.92
CA THR A 175 1.34 -7.24 10.39
C THR A 175 0.45 -6.37 11.26
N GLY A 176 -0.33 -6.94 12.17
CA GLY A 176 -1.37 -6.24 12.93
C GLY A 176 -2.61 -5.88 12.10
N ILE A 177 -2.70 -6.33 10.85
CA ILE A 177 -3.89 -6.15 10.01
C ILE A 177 -4.95 -7.13 10.48
N HIS A 178 -6.18 -6.67 10.67
CA HIS A 178 -7.27 -7.53 11.13
C HIS A 178 -7.65 -8.56 10.06
N VAL A 179 -8.01 -9.77 10.47
CA VAL A 179 -8.35 -10.88 9.57
C VAL A 179 -9.50 -10.50 8.63
N GLU A 180 -10.48 -9.75 9.13
CA GLU A 180 -11.63 -9.25 8.35
C GLU A 180 -11.21 -8.28 7.24
N VAL A 181 -10.09 -7.55 7.41
CA VAL A 181 -9.54 -6.71 6.33
C VAL A 181 -8.90 -7.58 5.25
N LEU A 182 -8.23 -8.67 5.64
CA LEU A 182 -7.57 -9.58 4.71
C LEU A 182 -8.56 -10.41 3.89
N LEU A 183 -9.68 -10.84 4.52
CA LEU A 183 -10.70 -11.69 3.92
C LEU A 183 -11.83 -10.90 3.25
N ASP A 184 -12.43 -9.93 3.96
CA ASP A 184 -13.64 -9.24 3.48
C ASP A 184 -13.34 -7.87 2.83
N ARG A 185 -12.09 -7.42 2.87
CA ARG A 185 -11.67 -6.07 2.41
C ARG A 185 -12.48 -4.93 3.04
N LYS A 186 -12.93 -5.10 4.29
CA LYS A 186 -13.70 -4.10 5.07
C LYS A 186 -12.87 -2.91 5.55
N ILE A 187 -11.96 -2.42 4.72
CA ILE A 187 -11.03 -1.33 5.05
C ILE A 187 -11.74 -0.05 5.53
N LYS A 188 -12.95 0.23 5.02
CA LYS A 188 -13.73 1.43 5.36
C LYS A 188 -14.24 1.45 6.80
N GLU A 189 -14.28 0.29 7.47
CA GLU A 189 -14.74 0.16 8.87
C GLU A 189 -13.66 0.50 9.89
N TYR A 190 -12.41 0.68 9.44
CA TYR A 190 -11.26 0.95 10.29
C TYR A 190 -10.89 2.43 10.25
N SER A 191 -10.49 2.94 11.42
CA SER A 191 -10.10 4.33 11.59
C SER A 191 -8.77 4.65 10.91
N ILE A 192 -8.47 5.94 10.79
CA ILE A 192 -7.18 6.42 10.30
C ILE A 192 -6.04 5.87 11.15
N ALA A 193 -6.16 5.91 12.48
CA ALA A 193 -5.10 5.45 13.37
C ALA A 193 -4.85 3.95 13.27
N GLN A 194 -5.91 3.15 13.10
CA GLN A 194 -5.76 1.70 12.87
C GLN A 194 -5.06 1.40 11.55
N LYS A 195 -5.40 2.13 10.48
CA LYS A 195 -4.70 1.99 9.19
C LYS A 195 -3.24 2.41 9.28
N MET A 196 -2.95 3.50 9.99
CA MET A 196 -1.59 3.95 10.26
C MET A 196 -0.80 2.93 11.08
N SER A 197 -1.43 2.22 12.04
CA SER A 197 -0.75 1.20 12.83
C SER A 197 -0.28 0.02 11.97
N TRP A 198 -1.02 -0.35 10.91
CA TRP A 198 -0.58 -1.39 9.95
C TRP A 198 0.67 -0.99 9.16
N ALA A 199 0.95 0.30 9.06
CA ALA A 199 2.16 0.84 8.45
C ALA A 199 3.30 1.06 9.45
N ALA A 200 3.04 1.04 10.76
CA ALA A 200 3.96 1.53 11.79
C ALA A 200 5.34 0.85 11.72
N ASP A 201 5.40 -0.46 11.56
CA ASP A 201 6.66 -1.23 11.49
C ASP A 201 7.22 -1.40 10.07
N ARG A 202 6.67 -0.68 9.08
CA ARG A 202 7.12 -0.73 7.68
C ARG A 202 8.18 0.32 7.40
N GLU A 203 8.99 0.05 6.38
CA GLU A 203 10.14 0.84 5.99
C GLU A 203 10.13 1.14 4.50
N THR A 204 10.59 2.34 4.17
CA THR A 204 10.68 2.85 2.80
C THR A 204 12.12 3.28 2.52
N THR A 205 12.54 3.13 1.26
CA THR A 205 13.89 3.54 0.84
C THR A 205 13.99 5.07 0.74
N LYS A 206 12.97 5.70 0.17
CA LYS A 206 12.82 7.16 0.17
C LYS A 206 11.96 7.57 1.36
N SER A 207 12.30 8.67 2.01
CA SER A 207 11.54 9.16 3.17
C SER A 207 10.12 9.59 2.78
N GLU A 208 9.94 10.16 1.59
CA GLU A 208 8.63 10.60 1.12
C GLU A 208 7.65 9.45 0.86
N ASP A 209 8.18 8.28 0.50
CA ASP A 209 7.37 7.08 0.28
C ASP A 209 6.64 6.63 1.56
N ARG A 210 7.06 7.07 2.76
CA ARG A 210 6.28 6.87 4.00
C ARG A 210 4.87 7.44 3.90
N ALA A 211 4.69 8.48 3.09
CA ALA A 211 3.39 9.05 2.75
C ALA A 211 2.82 8.39 1.48
N TYR A 212 3.61 8.33 0.41
CA TYR A 212 3.10 7.96 -0.90
C TYR A 212 2.61 6.52 -0.99
N CYS A 213 3.19 5.59 -0.23
CA CYS A 213 2.72 4.20 -0.18
C CYS A 213 1.35 4.03 0.51
N LEU A 214 0.83 5.07 1.15
CA LEU A 214 -0.44 5.05 1.89
C LEU A 214 -1.58 5.76 1.17
N LEU A 215 -1.31 6.44 0.04
CA LEU A 215 -2.31 7.28 -0.65
C LEU A 215 -3.56 6.49 -0.99
N GLY A 216 -3.41 5.34 -1.65
CA GLY A 216 -4.56 4.53 -2.04
C GLY A 216 -5.27 3.86 -0.86
N LEU A 217 -4.54 3.48 0.20
CA LEU A 217 -5.13 2.95 1.44
C LEU A 217 -6.12 3.93 2.06
N PHE A 218 -5.82 5.23 1.94
CA PHE A 218 -6.64 6.33 2.45
C PHE A 218 -7.52 6.99 1.39
N ASN A 219 -7.47 6.53 0.14
CA ASN A 219 -8.16 7.14 -0.99
C ASN A 219 -7.85 8.66 -1.12
N ILE A 220 -6.58 9.02 -0.98
CA ILE A 220 -6.06 10.38 -1.16
C ILE A 220 -5.31 10.46 -2.48
N ASN A 221 -5.50 11.57 -3.19
CA ASN A 221 -4.67 11.92 -4.34
C ASN A 221 -3.85 13.17 -4.00
N MET A 222 -2.53 13.10 -4.20
CA MET A 222 -1.65 14.25 -4.04
C MET A 222 -0.45 14.14 -4.97
N VAL A 223 0.08 15.28 -5.42
CA VAL A 223 1.27 15.32 -6.26
C VAL A 223 2.49 14.85 -5.44
N PRO A 224 3.20 13.78 -5.86
CA PRO A 224 4.44 13.36 -5.24
C PRO A 224 5.55 14.35 -5.55
N ILE A 225 6.22 14.84 -4.51
CA ILE A 225 7.38 15.72 -4.58
C ILE A 225 8.54 14.98 -3.93
N TYR A 226 9.41 14.34 -4.72
CA TYR A 226 10.64 13.75 -4.20
C TYR A 226 11.68 14.85 -3.91
N GLY A 227 12.25 14.82 -2.70
CA GLY A 227 13.14 15.86 -2.17
C GLY A 227 12.52 16.68 -1.03
N GLU A 228 11.22 16.51 -0.73
CA GLU A 228 10.57 17.21 0.40
C GLU A 228 10.75 16.50 1.75
N GLY A 229 11.28 15.27 1.74
CA GLY A 229 11.56 14.48 2.94
C GLY A 229 10.33 14.21 3.79
N GLU A 230 10.46 14.38 5.11
CA GLU A 230 9.39 14.09 6.08
C GLU A 230 8.14 14.97 5.90
N ARG A 231 8.24 16.08 5.16
CA ARG A 231 7.11 16.96 4.85
C ARG A 231 6.02 16.24 4.04
N ALA A 232 6.37 15.22 3.26
CA ALA A 232 5.39 14.42 2.53
C ALA A 232 4.36 13.77 3.48
N PHE A 233 4.80 13.30 4.65
CA PHE A 233 3.91 12.66 5.63
C PHE A 233 3.05 13.68 6.38
N ILE A 234 3.54 14.91 6.55
CA ILE A 234 2.73 16.03 7.05
C ILE A 234 1.62 16.36 6.04
N ARG A 235 1.95 16.49 4.75
CA ARG A 235 0.96 16.74 3.69
C ARG A 235 -0.10 15.65 3.61
N LEU A 236 0.27 14.38 3.77
CA LEU A 236 -0.71 13.29 3.86
C LEU A 236 -1.69 13.51 5.00
N GLN A 237 -1.22 13.88 6.20
CA GLN A 237 -2.11 14.16 7.33
C GLN A 237 -2.99 15.39 7.10
N GLU A 238 -2.47 16.43 6.45
CA GLU A 238 -3.26 17.61 6.04
C GLU A 238 -4.40 17.21 5.09
N GLU A 239 -4.11 16.36 4.09
CA GLU A 239 -5.14 15.83 3.18
C GLU A 239 -6.15 14.92 3.90
N LEU A 240 -5.70 14.10 4.85
CA LEU A 240 -6.60 13.29 5.67
C LEU A 240 -7.54 14.15 6.50
N ILE A 241 -7.03 15.19 7.15
CA ILE A 241 -7.84 16.13 7.95
C ILE A 241 -8.80 16.92 7.06
N ARG A 242 -8.38 17.28 5.84
CA ARG A 242 -9.23 17.98 4.87
C ARG A 242 -10.42 17.13 4.42
N ASN A 243 -10.25 15.80 4.33
CA ASN A 243 -11.21 14.90 3.69
C ASN A 243 -11.89 13.91 4.66
N SER A 244 -11.64 13.99 5.97
CA SER A 244 -12.18 13.06 6.97
C SER A 244 -12.49 13.73 8.30
N ASP A 245 -13.61 13.31 8.92
CA ASP A 245 -14.00 13.68 10.30
C ASP A 245 -13.37 12.73 11.35
N ASP A 246 -12.51 11.81 10.94
CA ASP A 246 -11.88 10.82 11.81
C ASP A 246 -10.75 11.45 12.66
N HIS A 247 -11.11 11.83 13.89
CA HIS A 247 -10.19 12.42 14.88
C HIS A 247 -9.09 11.48 15.38
N THR A 248 -9.13 10.18 15.06
CA THR A 248 -8.06 9.26 15.45
C THR A 248 -6.71 9.60 14.80
N ILE A 249 -6.70 10.45 13.75
CA ILE A 249 -5.47 11.04 13.20
C ILE A 249 -4.59 11.74 14.26
N PHE A 250 -5.16 12.14 15.41
CA PHE A 250 -4.43 12.74 16.54
C PHE A 250 -4.10 11.77 17.68
N ALA A 251 -4.39 10.46 17.55
CA ALA A 251 -4.24 9.45 18.60
C ALA A 251 -2.81 8.85 18.70
N TRP A 252 -1.83 9.45 18.03
CA TRP A 252 -0.45 8.97 18.00
C TRP A 252 0.33 9.36 19.26
N SER A 253 1.41 8.63 19.54
CA SER A 253 2.24 8.85 20.72
C SER A 253 3.73 8.94 20.37
N MET A 254 4.49 9.60 21.25
CA MET A 254 5.94 9.70 21.19
C MET A 254 6.53 9.51 22.58
N ASP A 255 7.72 8.95 22.64
CA ASP A 255 8.46 8.82 23.90
C ASP A 255 8.83 10.20 24.45
N PRO A 256 8.22 10.65 25.57
CA PRO A 256 8.44 11.98 26.11
C PRO A 256 9.86 12.17 26.64
N THR A 257 10.62 11.09 26.87
CA THR A 257 12.02 11.16 27.29
C THR A 257 12.95 11.54 26.15
N LYS A 258 12.58 11.25 24.90
CA LYS A 258 13.37 11.54 23.70
C LYS A 258 13.02 12.87 23.05
N TYR A 259 11.80 13.36 23.24
CA TYR A 259 11.30 14.55 22.58
C TYR A 259 10.64 15.50 23.58
N ARG A 260 11.17 16.71 23.69
CA ARG A 260 10.64 17.74 24.63
C ARG A 260 9.41 18.48 24.10
N LEU A 261 9.28 18.59 22.78
CA LEU A 261 8.17 19.29 22.11
C LEU A 261 7.85 18.55 20.81
N SER A 262 6.56 18.45 20.49
CA SER A 262 6.06 17.96 19.19
C SER A 262 4.98 18.89 18.64
N GLY A 263 4.83 18.89 17.32
CA GLY A 263 3.68 19.54 16.68
C GLY A 263 2.39 18.73 16.89
N LEU A 264 1.29 19.23 16.34
CA LEU A 264 -0.01 18.55 16.36
C LEU A 264 -0.03 17.27 15.50
N LEU A 265 0.75 17.25 14.41
CA LEU A 265 0.80 16.16 13.45
C LEU A 265 1.97 15.22 13.72
N ALA A 266 1.77 13.93 13.48
CA ALA A 266 2.76 12.90 13.71
C ALA A 266 3.94 13.07 12.73
N PRO A 267 5.20 12.95 13.18
CA PRO A 267 6.33 12.98 12.25
C PRO A 267 6.42 11.77 11.31
N SER A 268 5.74 10.66 11.64
CA SER A 268 5.80 9.39 10.90
C SER A 268 4.67 8.46 11.35
N HIS A 269 4.23 7.55 10.47
CA HIS A 269 3.29 6.47 10.80
C HIS A 269 3.77 5.56 11.94
N ARG A 270 5.08 5.51 12.24
CA ARG A 270 5.67 4.78 13.38
C ARG A 270 5.04 5.16 14.73
N HIS A 271 4.56 6.39 14.86
CA HIS A 271 3.95 6.90 16.09
C HIS A 271 2.52 6.40 16.33
N PHE A 272 1.95 5.66 15.37
CA PHE A 272 0.66 5.00 15.49
C PHE A 272 0.77 3.51 15.86
N LYS A 273 1.96 3.03 16.25
CA LYS A 273 2.21 1.61 16.53
C LYS A 273 1.21 0.99 17.51
N ASP A 274 0.83 1.74 18.54
CA ASP A 274 -0.06 1.29 19.61
C ASP A 274 -1.54 1.68 19.36
N CYS A 275 -1.89 2.10 18.14
CA CYS A 275 -3.22 2.59 17.80
C CYS A 275 -4.15 1.55 17.14
N SER A 276 -3.81 0.25 17.22
CA SER A 276 -4.59 -0.82 16.58
C SER A 276 -6.04 -0.94 17.10
N SER A 277 -6.30 -0.43 18.31
CA SER A 277 -7.62 -0.39 18.95
C SER A 277 -8.31 0.98 18.89
N ALA A 278 -7.67 2.00 18.32
CA ALA A 278 -8.19 3.37 18.31
C ALA A 278 -9.38 3.50 17.35
N LYS A 279 -10.59 3.56 17.88
CA LYS A 279 -11.83 3.68 17.08
C LYS A 279 -12.24 5.14 16.98
N ALA A 280 -12.66 5.55 15.78
CA ALA A 280 -13.35 6.82 15.60
C ALA A 280 -14.71 6.75 16.31
N LEU A 281 -15.02 7.77 17.11
CA LEU A 281 -16.39 7.99 17.59
C LEU A 281 -17.32 8.13 16.39
N ASN A 282 -18.28 7.21 16.27
CA ASN A 282 -19.33 7.31 15.26
C ASN A 282 -20.04 8.66 15.39
N ARG A 283 -20.42 9.27 14.24
CA ARG A 283 -21.28 10.47 14.19
C ARG A 283 -22.38 10.33 15.23
N TRP A 284 -22.36 11.20 16.23
CA TRP A 284 -23.29 11.22 17.34
C TRP A 284 -24.72 11.23 16.78
N LYS A 285 -25.48 10.14 16.98
CA LYS A 285 -26.90 10.04 16.57
C LYS A 285 -27.87 10.77 17.51
N GLY A 286 -27.36 11.52 18.50
CA GLY A 286 -28.16 12.30 19.43
C GLY A 286 -28.12 13.79 19.09
N GLN A 287 -29.24 14.49 19.27
CA GLN A 287 -29.27 15.96 19.32
C GLN A 287 -28.24 16.44 20.34
N CYS A 288 -27.23 17.16 19.88
CA CYS A 288 -26.28 17.81 20.78
C CYS A 288 -26.92 19.09 21.30
N HIS A 289 -27.54 19.02 22.48
CA HIS A 289 -27.58 20.20 23.33
C HIS A 289 -26.17 20.37 23.90
N MET A 290 -25.37 21.24 23.28
CA MET A 290 -24.17 21.77 23.94
C MET A 290 -24.65 22.64 25.10
N GLU A 291 -24.97 22.04 26.24
CA GLU A 291 -25.02 22.76 27.50
C GLU A 291 -23.58 23.04 27.93
N PHE A 292 -23.13 24.25 27.62
CA PHE A 292 -21.99 24.83 28.30
C PHE A 292 -22.38 24.98 29.77
N HIS A 293 -21.86 24.11 30.63
CA HIS A 293 -21.80 24.39 32.05
C HIS A 293 -20.51 25.18 32.33
N PRO A 294 -20.56 26.52 32.40
CA PRO A 294 -19.45 27.25 32.98
C PRO A 294 -19.35 26.81 34.45
N ARG A 295 -18.38 25.95 34.77
CA ARG A 295 -18.02 25.76 36.18
C ARG A 295 -17.50 27.11 36.69
N PRO A 296 -18.04 27.64 37.79
CA PRO A 296 -17.55 28.89 38.32
C PRO A 296 -16.15 28.66 38.90
N SER A 297 -15.22 29.47 38.43
CA SER A 297 -13.84 29.64 38.90
C SER A 297 -12.87 28.48 38.66
N ARG A 298 -11.79 28.76 37.90
CA ARG A 298 -10.39 28.55 38.33
C ARG A 298 -9.39 29.06 37.27
N SER A 299 -8.48 29.91 37.76
CA SER A 299 -7.14 30.32 37.30
C SER A 299 -6.91 30.77 35.83
N PRO A 300 -6.28 31.93 35.59
CA PRO A 300 -5.71 32.26 34.27
C PRO A 300 -4.55 31.30 33.95
N GLY A 301 -4.65 30.56 32.84
CA GLY A 301 -3.55 29.69 32.36
C GLY A 301 -3.94 28.33 31.78
N THR A 302 -5.22 27.98 31.69
CA THR A 302 -5.64 26.64 31.20
C THR A 302 -5.46 26.52 29.68
N ARG A 303 -4.54 25.65 29.25
CA ARG A 303 -4.44 25.19 27.85
C ARG A 303 -5.45 24.08 27.59
N TRP A 304 -6.19 24.22 26.50
CA TRP A 304 -7.02 23.14 25.95
C TRP A 304 -6.12 22.12 25.25
N HIS A 305 -6.21 20.86 25.64
CA HIS A 305 -5.70 19.73 24.87
C HIS A 305 -6.91 18.95 24.36
N LEU A 306 -7.00 18.74 23.04
CA LEU A 306 -7.96 17.80 22.46
C LEU A 306 -7.61 16.40 23.00
N ALA A 307 -8.36 15.93 23.99
CA ALA A 307 -8.13 14.64 24.61
C ALA A 307 -8.83 13.56 23.77
N VAL A 308 -8.06 12.79 23.01
CA VAL A 308 -8.48 11.47 22.55
C VAL A 308 -8.11 10.49 23.65
N GLU A 309 -9.07 10.09 24.48
CA GLU A 309 -8.85 9.11 25.55
C GLU A 309 -8.79 7.70 24.95
N VAL A 310 -7.57 7.17 24.76
CA VAL A 310 -7.38 5.74 24.48
C VAL A 310 -7.43 4.99 25.81
N ARG A 311 -8.53 4.28 26.07
CA ARG A 311 -8.63 3.42 27.26
C ARG A 311 -7.94 2.09 27.00
N PRO A 312 -7.05 1.60 27.88
CA PRO A 312 -6.58 0.22 27.81
C PRO A 312 -7.77 -0.73 28.01
N SER A 313 -7.83 -1.80 27.22
CA SER A 313 -8.83 -2.86 27.40
C SER A 313 -8.67 -3.50 28.78
N PRO A 314 -9.79 -3.89 29.43
CA PRO A 314 -9.80 -4.48 30.76
C PRO A 314 -9.05 -5.82 30.87
#